data_AF-A0A7K2Q7Z4-F1
#
_entry.id   AF-A0A7K2Q7Z4-F1
#
_cell.length_a   1.000
_cell.length_b   1.000
_cell.length_c   1.000
_cell.angle_alpha   90.00
_cell.angle_beta   90.00
_cell.angle_gamma   90.00
#
_symmetry.space_group_name_H-M   'P 1'
#
loop_
_entity.id
_entity.type
_entity.pdbx_description
1 polymer ?
#
loop_
_entity_poly.entity_id
_entity_poly.type
_entity_poly.pdbx_seq_one_letter_code
_entity_poly.pdbx_strand_id
1 'polypeptide(L)'
;RVGLGAMVESVLGYALEKGHSAVDWSTRPLPEPWLRYAALDVELLVDLRDALERELERQGKLEWARQEFDAIAAAPPAPPRKDPWRRTSGMHKVRRRRQMAVVRELWESRDRIAQRRDVSPGKVLGDAAIVEAALALPANAHALSALPGYGQRMGRRQLEQWMAAVDRAKALSENELPQPGASPAGPPP
;
A
#
# COMPACT_ATOMS: atom_id res chain seq x y z
N ARG A 1 -9.55 -19.99 -10.79
CA ARG A 1 -8.73 -19.13 -9.88
C ARG A 1 -7.44 -18.81 -10.64
N VAL A 2 -7.06 -17.54 -10.79
CA VAL A 2 -6.00 -17.09 -11.73
C VAL A 2 -4.61 -16.93 -11.10
N GLY A 3 -4.30 -17.66 -10.03
CA GLY A 3 -2.97 -17.60 -9.40
C GLY A 3 -1.99 -18.55 -10.08
N LEU A 4 -0.70 -18.20 -10.16
CA LEU A 4 0.33 -18.98 -10.85
C LEU A 4 0.30 -20.47 -10.47
N GLY A 5 0.37 -20.80 -9.18
CA GLY A 5 0.35 -22.21 -8.72
C GLY A 5 -0.91 -22.97 -9.15
N ALA A 6 -2.08 -22.32 -9.12
CA ALA A 6 -3.33 -22.95 -9.57
C ALA A 6 -3.35 -23.15 -11.10
N MET A 7 -2.78 -22.20 -11.86
CA MET A 7 -2.70 -22.29 -13.32
C MET A 7 -1.75 -23.40 -13.74
N VAL A 8 -0.55 -23.45 -13.16
CA VAL A 8 0.45 -24.50 -13.40
C VAL A 8 -0.13 -25.88 -13.06
N GLU A 9 -0.81 -26.02 -11.92
CA GLU A 9 -1.46 -27.28 -11.54
C GLU A 9 -2.54 -27.70 -12.53
N SER A 10 -3.44 -26.78 -12.90
CA SER A 10 -4.58 -27.11 -13.76
C SER A 10 -4.21 -27.33 -15.24
N VAL A 11 -3.18 -26.65 -15.74
CA VAL A 11 -2.81 -26.64 -17.16
C VAL A 11 -1.67 -27.61 -17.45
N LEU A 12 -0.67 -27.67 -16.57
CA LEU A 12 0.54 -28.48 -16.77
C LEU A 12 0.60 -29.72 -15.85
N GLY A 13 -0.25 -29.80 -14.82
CA GLY A 13 -0.27 -30.93 -13.89
C GLY A 13 0.83 -30.91 -12.83
N TYR A 14 1.58 -29.80 -12.70
CA TYR A 14 2.63 -29.65 -11.69
C TYR A 14 2.12 -28.91 -10.46
N ALA A 15 2.50 -29.38 -9.27
CA ALA A 15 2.29 -28.64 -8.03
C ALA A 15 3.54 -27.82 -7.71
N LEU A 16 3.40 -26.49 -7.64
CA LEU A 16 4.46 -25.62 -7.16
C LEU A 16 4.58 -25.72 -5.63
N GLU A 17 5.82 -25.74 -5.14
CA GLU A 17 6.10 -25.71 -3.71
C GLU A 17 5.55 -24.42 -3.08
N LYS A 18 4.81 -24.54 -1.98
CA LYS A 18 4.34 -23.37 -1.24
C LYS A 18 5.52 -22.76 -0.50
N GLY A 19 5.90 -21.53 -0.82
CA GLY A 19 7.02 -20.90 -0.15
C GLY A 19 7.01 -19.38 -0.25
N HIS A 20 7.84 -18.77 0.60
CA HIS A 20 8.49 -17.45 0.56
C HIS A 20 7.87 -16.23 -0.17
N SER A 21 6.57 -16.22 -0.47
CA SER A 21 5.90 -15.08 -1.13
C SER A 21 5.84 -13.80 -0.28
N ALA A 22 5.98 -13.94 1.05
CA ALA A 22 5.93 -12.84 2.02
C ALA A 22 7.21 -12.73 2.88
N VAL A 23 8.38 -12.85 2.25
CA VAL A 23 9.69 -12.62 2.90
C VAL A 23 10.27 -11.25 2.57
N ASP A 24 11.25 -10.80 3.34
CA ASP A 24 11.98 -9.57 3.06
C ASP A 24 13.09 -9.81 2.02
N TRP A 25 12.73 -9.68 0.74
CA TRP A 25 13.62 -9.88 -0.41
C TRP A 25 14.82 -8.91 -0.46
N SER A 26 14.90 -7.91 0.43
CA SER A 26 16.09 -7.07 0.59
C SER A 26 17.23 -7.76 1.36
N THR A 27 16.95 -8.88 2.05
CA THR A 27 17.93 -9.63 2.87
C THR A 27 19.12 -10.09 2.04
N ARG A 28 20.35 -9.94 2.57
CA ARG A 28 21.58 -10.44 1.94
C ARG A 28 22.50 -11.16 2.94
N PRO A 29 23.12 -12.30 2.56
CA PRO A 29 22.89 -13.04 1.32
C PRO A 29 21.49 -13.65 1.25
N LEU A 30 20.99 -13.94 0.05
CA LEU A 30 19.69 -14.61 -0.10
C LEU A 30 19.80 -16.08 0.34
N PRO A 31 18.94 -16.57 1.25
CA PRO A 31 18.90 -17.98 1.61
C PRO A 31 18.59 -18.88 0.42
N GLU A 32 19.18 -20.07 0.37
CA GLU A 32 18.95 -21.04 -0.71
C GLU A 32 17.46 -21.38 -0.94
N PRO A 33 16.61 -21.57 0.10
CA PRO A 33 15.18 -21.80 -0.11
C PRO A 33 14.47 -20.65 -0.85
N TRP A 34 14.94 -19.41 -0.70
CA TRP A 34 14.37 -18.24 -1.38
C TRP A 34 14.81 -18.19 -2.85
N LEU A 35 16.06 -18.55 -3.13
CA LEU A 35 16.56 -18.67 -4.49
C LEU A 35 15.79 -19.74 -5.26
N ARG A 36 15.57 -20.91 -4.65
CA ARG A 36 14.77 -22.00 -5.24
C ARG A 36 13.33 -21.56 -5.52
N TYR A 37 12.69 -20.91 -4.55
CA TYR A 37 11.35 -20.37 -4.72
C TYR A 37 11.28 -19.36 -5.88
N ALA A 38 12.21 -18.41 -5.96
CA ALA A 38 12.24 -17.42 -7.03
C ALA A 38 12.48 -18.04 -8.42
N ALA A 39 13.29 -19.10 -8.51
CA ALA A 39 13.49 -19.84 -9.75
C ALA A 39 12.21 -20.57 -10.20
N LEU A 40 11.51 -21.23 -9.27
CA LEU A 40 10.27 -21.95 -9.57
C LEU A 40 9.13 -21.04 -10.05
N ASP A 41 9.13 -19.76 -9.66
CA ASP A 41 8.15 -18.76 -10.14
C ASP A 41 8.31 -18.43 -11.64
N VAL A 42 9.45 -18.76 -12.26
CA VAL A 42 9.72 -18.50 -13.69
C VAL A 42 9.95 -19.76 -14.54
N GLU A 43 10.36 -20.87 -13.92
CA GLU A 43 10.75 -22.11 -14.59
C GLU A 43 9.70 -22.60 -15.60
N LEU A 44 8.42 -22.61 -15.21
CA LEU A 44 7.33 -23.19 -16.01
C LEU A 44 6.51 -22.14 -16.80
N LEU A 45 6.90 -20.87 -16.80
CA LEU A 45 6.09 -19.81 -17.42
C LEU A 45 6.00 -19.93 -18.95
N VAL A 46 7.06 -20.41 -19.60
CA VAL A 46 7.08 -20.59 -21.06
C VAL A 46 6.16 -21.73 -21.48
N ASP A 47 6.24 -22.88 -20.80
CA ASP A 47 5.35 -24.01 -21.06
C ASP A 47 3.89 -23.66 -20.77
N LEU A 48 3.65 -22.91 -19.69
CA LEU A 48 2.32 -22.42 -19.34
C LEU A 48 1.78 -21.47 -20.40
N ARG A 49 2.60 -20.53 -20.90
CA ARG A 49 2.24 -19.63 -22.00
C ARG A 49 1.82 -20.44 -23.23
N ASP A 50 2.63 -21.40 -23.65
CA ASP A 50 2.37 -22.18 -24.87
C ASP A 50 1.09 -23.02 -24.76
N ALA A 51 0.83 -23.59 -23.59
CA ALA A 51 -0.42 -24.32 -23.34
C ALA A 51 -1.65 -23.39 -23.34
N LEU A 52 -1.53 -22.21 -22.74
CA LEU A 52 -2.60 -21.20 -22.72
C LEU A 52 -2.86 -20.59 -24.11
N GLU A 53 -1.83 -20.35 -24.91
CA GLU A 53 -1.97 -19.85 -26.28
C GLU A 53 -2.77 -20.84 -27.13
N ARG A 54 -2.43 -22.13 -27.11
CA ARG A 54 -3.21 -23.17 -27.81
C ARG A 54 -4.67 -23.22 -27.38
N GLU A 55 -4.93 -23.06 -26.09
CA GLU A 55 -6.29 -23.06 -25.56
C GLU A 55 -7.07 -21.80 -25.99
N LEU A 56 -6.41 -20.64 -26.03
CA LEU A 56 -6.99 -19.40 -26.53
C LEU A 56 -7.27 -19.47 -28.05
N GLU A 57 -6.40 -20.08 -28.84
CA GLU A 57 -6.63 -20.36 -30.26
C GLU A 57 -7.87 -21.23 -30.46
N ARG A 58 -7.95 -22.35 -29.71
CA ARG A 58 -9.09 -23.27 -29.76
C ARG A 58 -10.41 -22.59 -29.40
N GLN A 59 -10.38 -21.61 -28.50
CA GLN A 59 -11.56 -20.82 -28.13
C GLN A 59 -11.82 -19.61 -29.06
N GLY A 60 -10.94 -19.33 -30.03
CA GLY A 60 -11.03 -18.15 -30.89
C GLY A 60 -10.79 -16.82 -30.16
N LYS A 61 -10.05 -16.84 -29.04
CA LYS A 61 -9.82 -15.70 -28.14
C LYS A 61 -8.38 -15.20 -28.13
N LEU A 62 -7.49 -15.81 -28.91
CA LEU A 62 -6.06 -15.43 -28.91
C LEU A 62 -5.87 -13.94 -29.26
N GLU A 63 -6.60 -13.44 -30.24
CA GLU A 63 -6.49 -12.04 -30.66
C GLU A 63 -6.91 -11.07 -29.53
N TRP A 64 -7.98 -11.39 -28.80
CA TRP A 64 -8.38 -10.58 -27.64
C TRP A 64 -7.28 -10.56 -26.57
N ALA A 65 -6.65 -11.71 -26.31
CA ALA A 65 -5.56 -11.78 -25.34
C ALA A 65 -4.35 -10.95 -25.78
N ARG A 66 -3.97 -11.00 -27.06
CA ARG A 66 -2.87 -10.18 -27.61
C ARG A 66 -3.13 -8.69 -27.45
N GLN A 67 -4.35 -8.24 -27.74
CA GLN A 67 -4.75 -6.84 -27.54
C GLN A 67 -4.65 -6.41 -26.07
N GLU A 68 -5.05 -7.27 -25.13
CA GLU A 68 -4.90 -7.01 -23.70
C GLU A 68 -3.42 -6.98 -23.26
N PHE A 69 -2.59 -7.88 -23.78
CA PHE A 69 -1.15 -7.88 -23.50
C PHE A 69 -0.47 -6.61 -24.02
N ASP A 70 -0.78 -6.20 -25.25
CA ASP A 70 -0.27 -4.98 -25.86
C ASP A 70 -0.73 -3.74 -25.09
N ALA A 71 -2.00 -3.71 -24.67
CA ALA A 71 -2.54 -2.63 -23.85
C ALA A 71 -1.83 -2.52 -22.49
N ILE A 72 -1.55 -3.65 -21.82
CA ILE A 72 -0.81 -3.67 -20.55
C ILE A 72 0.65 -3.25 -20.76
N ALA A 73 1.31 -3.76 -21.80
CA ALA A 73 2.71 -3.45 -22.10
C ALA A 73 2.92 -1.99 -22.50
N ALA A 74 1.95 -1.39 -23.20
CA ALA A 74 1.96 0.01 -23.60
C ALA A 74 1.45 0.97 -22.50
N ALA A 75 0.85 0.45 -21.42
CA ALA A 75 0.28 1.28 -20.38
C ALA A 75 1.36 2.12 -19.68
N PRO A 76 1.19 3.45 -19.58
CA PRO A 76 2.11 4.26 -18.79
C PRO A 76 2.03 3.88 -17.31
N PRO A 77 3.06 4.20 -16.51
CA PRO A 77 2.99 4.05 -15.06
C PRO A 77 1.73 4.72 -14.52
N ALA A 78 1.03 4.03 -13.61
CA ALA A 78 -0.18 4.57 -13.02
C ALA A 78 0.13 5.95 -12.40
N PRO A 79 -0.69 6.99 -12.68
CA PRO A 79 -0.45 8.30 -12.11
C PRO A 79 -0.53 8.24 -10.59
N PRO A 80 0.18 9.13 -9.87
CA PRO A 80 0.05 9.23 -8.42
C PRO A 80 -1.41 9.39 -8.04
N ARG A 81 -1.86 8.62 -7.04
CA ARG A 81 -3.23 8.75 -6.56
C ARG A 81 -3.46 10.15 -6.03
N LYS A 82 -4.63 10.72 -6.35
CA LYS A 82 -5.11 11.94 -5.69
C LYS A 82 -5.41 11.62 -4.23
N ASP A 83 -4.89 12.45 -3.31
CA ASP A 83 -5.13 12.34 -1.87
C ASP A 83 -4.97 10.91 -1.29
N PRO A 84 -3.80 10.27 -1.43
CA PRO A 84 -3.58 8.88 -0.98
C PRO A 84 -3.81 8.71 0.54
N TRP A 85 -3.62 9.77 1.32
CA TRP A 85 -3.89 9.84 2.76
C TRP A 85 -5.34 9.52 3.14
N ARG A 86 -6.31 9.66 2.22
CA ARG A 86 -7.72 9.34 2.47
C ARG A 86 -7.99 7.84 2.65
N ARG A 87 -7.06 6.98 2.23
CA ARG A 87 -7.14 5.51 2.41
C ARG A 87 -6.54 5.04 3.74
N THR A 88 -6.13 5.95 4.62
CA THR A 88 -5.67 5.61 5.97
C THR A 88 -6.72 4.77 6.69
N SER A 89 -6.31 3.61 7.20
CA SER A 89 -7.21 2.71 7.93
C SER A 89 -7.78 3.42 9.16
N GLY A 90 -9.10 3.40 9.33
CA GLY A 90 -9.78 4.12 10.41
C GLY A 90 -10.30 5.51 10.04
N MET A 91 -10.14 5.95 8.78
CA MET A 91 -10.61 7.26 8.31
C MET A 91 -12.12 7.51 8.52
N HIS A 92 -12.94 6.45 8.54
CA HIS A 92 -14.39 6.54 8.83
C HIS A 92 -14.71 7.16 10.21
N LYS A 93 -13.75 7.16 11.15
CA LYS A 93 -13.90 7.80 12.47
C LYS A 93 -13.66 9.30 12.43
N VAL A 94 -12.95 9.80 11.41
CA VAL A 94 -12.47 11.18 11.32
C VAL A 94 -13.49 12.02 10.55
N ARG A 95 -14.33 12.77 11.27
CA ARG A 95 -15.44 13.54 10.66
C ARG A 95 -15.16 15.03 10.49
N ARG A 96 -14.27 15.61 11.30
CA ARG A 96 -14.01 17.06 11.27
C ARG A 96 -12.88 17.39 10.30
N ARG A 97 -13.06 18.43 9.48
CA ARG A 97 -12.07 18.86 8.46
C ARG A 97 -10.67 19.11 9.04
N ARG A 98 -10.61 19.70 10.24
CA ARG A 98 -9.35 19.92 10.98
C ARG A 98 -8.63 18.61 11.34
N GLN A 99 -9.38 17.59 11.74
CA GLN A 99 -8.81 16.26 12.03
C GLN A 99 -8.35 15.58 10.73
N MET A 100 -9.09 15.75 9.63
CA MET A 100 -8.65 15.28 8.32
C MET A 100 -7.34 15.93 7.87
N ALA A 101 -7.14 17.22 8.17
CA ALA A 101 -5.87 17.89 7.93
C ALA A 101 -4.73 17.27 8.75
N VAL A 102 -4.97 16.89 10.00
CA VAL A 102 -3.97 16.19 10.82
C VAL A 102 -3.62 14.82 10.22
N VAL A 103 -4.61 14.06 9.73
CA VAL A 103 -4.35 12.81 9.00
C VAL A 103 -3.47 13.07 7.78
N ARG A 104 -3.81 14.08 6.95
CA ARG A 104 -3.02 14.46 5.76
C ARG A 104 -1.57 14.77 6.13
N GLU A 105 -1.34 15.69 7.06
CA GLU A 105 0.01 16.13 7.43
C GLU A 105 0.87 15.01 8.04
N LEU A 106 0.28 14.17 8.90
CA LEU A 106 0.97 13.02 9.47
C LEU A 106 1.28 11.97 8.41
N TRP A 107 0.33 11.68 7.52
CA TRP A 107 0.51 10.74 6.42
C TRP A 107 1.63 11.17 5.48
N GLU A 108 1.64 12.44 5.06
CA GLU A 108 2.68 13.00 4.17
C GLU A 108 4.05 13.07 4.84
N SER A 109 4.07 13.36 6.14
CA SER A 109 5.31 13.33 6.92
C SER A 109 5.86 11.91 7.01
N ARG A 110 4.99 10.93 7.27
CA ARG A 110 5.33 9.50 7.30
C ARG A 110 5.84 9.02 5.95
N ASP A 111 5.16 9.36 4.87
CA ASP A 111 5.52 8.94 3.51
C ASP A 111 6.91 9.44 3.13
N ARG A 112 7.20 10.73 3.39
CA ARG A 112 8.55 11.28 3.18
C ARG A 112 9.62 10.62 4.05
N ILE A 113 9.32 10.25 5.29
CA ILE A 113 10.28 9.54 6.17
C ILE A 113 10.50 8.11 5.67
N ALA A 114 9.44 7.42 5.26
CA ALA A 114 9.45 6.07 4.73
C ALA A 114 10.31 5.97 3.46
N GLN A 115 10.09 6.89 2.51
CA GLN A 115 10.90 7.00 1.29
C GLN A 115 12.38 7.24 1.60
N ARG A 116 12.70 8.20 2.49
CA ARG A 116 14.10 8.49 2.86
C ARG A 116 14.81 7.32 3.55
N ARG A 117 14.07 6.49 4.28
CA ARG A 117 14.61 5.35 5.03
C ARG A 117 14.52 4.03 4.25
N ASP A 118 13.91 4.05 3.07
CA ASP A 118 13.60 2.86 2.28
C ASP A 118 12.89 1.77 3.10
N VAL A 119 11.83 2.16 3.81
CA VAL A 119 11.01 1.24 4.61
C VAL A 119 9.53 1.47 4.34
N SER A 120 8.70 0.45 4.59
CA SER A 120 7.26 0.61 4.46
C SER A 120 6.70 1.69 5.42
N PRO A 121 5.75 2.53 4.99
CA PRO A 121 5.18 3.58 5.83
C PRO A 121 4.66 3.09 7.18
N GLY A 122 4.03 1.91 7.22
CA GLY A 122 3.54 1.31 8.46
C GLY A 122 4.63 1.03 9.51
N LYS A 123 5.87 0.74 9.10
CA LYS A 123 7.03 0.59 10.01
C LYS A 123 7.47 1.94 10.60
N VAL A 124 7.17 3.06 9.95
CA VAL A 124 7.50 4.41 10.43
C VAL A 124 6.47 4.91 11.44
N LEU A 125 5.18 4.82 11.09
CA LEU A 125 4.07 5.20 11.95
C LEU A 125 2.79 4.48 11.47
N GLY A 126 2.14 3.73 12.36
CA GLY A 126 0.92 2.99 12.02
C GLY A 126 -0.28 3.91 11.74
N ASP A 127 -1.18 3.47 10.86
CA ASP A 127 -2.42 4.21 10.56
C ASP A 127 -3.26 4.49 11.81
N ALA A 128 -3.32 3.53 12.75
CA ALA A 128 -4.03 3.71 14.02
C ALA A 128 -3.48 4.91 14.82
N ALA A 129 -2.16 5.07 14.90
CA ALA A 129 -1.53 6.21 15.59
C ALA A 129 -1.85 7.53 14.89
N ILE A 130 -1.89 7.55 13.56
CA ILE A 130 -2.31 8.74 12.80
C ILE A 130 -3.74 9.12 13.17
N VAL A 131 -4.66 8.15 13.19
CA VAL A 131 -6.07 8.38 13.54
C VAL A 131 -6.22 8.83 14.99
N GLU A 132 -5.53 8.22 15.95
CA GLU A 132 -5.58 8.62 17.36
C GLU A 132 -5.14 10.08 17.56
N ALA A 133 -4.02 10.49 16.95
CA ALA A 133 -3.56 11.87 17.01
C ALA A 133 -4.54 12.85 16.36
N ALA A 134 -5.14 12.45 15.23
CA ALA A 134 -6.16 13.25 14.55
C ALA A 134 -7.43 13.42 15.40
N LEU A 135 -7.89 12.36 16.08
CA LEU A 135 -9.06 12.43 16.94
C LEU A 135 -8.81 13.26 18.20
N ALA A 136 -7.65 13.08 18.83
CA ALA A 136 -7.29 13.74 20.09
C ALA A 136 -6.86 15.22 19.93
N LEU A 137 -6.34 15.62 18.76
CA LEU A 137 -5.81 16.97 18.50
C LEU A 137 -4.84 17.47 19.58
N PRO A 138 -3.79 16.69 19.93
CA PRO A 138 -2.96 16.94 21.11
C PRO A 138 -2.35 18.34 21.10
N ALA A 139 -2.39 19.05 22.24
CA ALA A 139 -1.94 20.44 22.34
C ALA A 139 -0.42 20.61 22.21
N ASN A 140 0.35 19.58 22.53
CA ASN A 140 1.81 19.60 22.53
C ASN A 140 2.39 18.18 22.46
N ALA A 141 3.71 18.07 22.34
CA ALA A 141 4.42 16.80 22.24
C ALA A 141 4.22 15.88 23.46
N HIS A 142 4.01 16.45 24.65
CA HIS A 142 3.71 15.67 25.85
C HIS A 142 2.35 14.98 25.74
N ALA A 143 1.30 15.72 25.37
CA ALA A 143 -0.03 15.16 25.12
C ALA A 143 -0.01 14.13 23.98
N LEU A 144 0.79 14.36 22.93
CA LEU A 144 0.98 13.40 21.84
C LEU A 144 1.62 12.09 22.35
N SER A 145 2.64 12.18 23.19
CA SER A 145 3.35 11.00 23.73
C SER A 145 2.48 10.09 24.60
N ALA A 146 1.38 10.62 25.16
CA ALA A 146 0.41 9.85 25.93
C ALA A 146 -0.55 9.03 25.06
N LEU A 147 -0.59 9.28 23.74
CA LEU A 147 -1.49 8.58 22.83
C LEU A 147 -0.93 7.19 22.42
N PRO A 148 -1.81 6.21 22.17
CA PRO A 148 -1.41 4.92 21.62
C PRO A 148 -0.61 5.08 20.32
N GLY A 149 0.52 4.39 20.23
CA GLY A 149 1.42 4.45 19.06
C GLY A 149 2.51 5.53 19.10
N TYR A 150 2.48 6.45 20.07
CA TYR A 150 3.52 7.48 20.28
C TYR A 150 4.30 7.30 21.60
N GLY A 151 4.08 6.19 22.31
CA GLY A 151 4.57 5.97 23.67
C GLY A 151 6.09 6.06 23.87
N GLN A 152 6.52 5.86 25.13
CA GLN A 152 7.84 6.15 25.70
C GLN A 152 9.09 5.68 24.92
N ARG A 153 8.95 4.70 24.02
CA ARG A 153 10.06 4.23 23.16
C ARG A 153 10.35 5.18 21.99
N MET A 154 9.44 6.10 21.68
CA MET A 154 9.64 7.10 20.63
C MET A 154 10.55 8.21 21.15
N GLY A 155 11.70 8.38 20.50
CA GLY A 155 12.66 9.41 20.90
C GLY A 155 12.08 10.83 20.78
N ARG A 156 12.53 11.74 21.64
CA ARG A 156 12.05 13.14 21.72
C ARG A 156 12.00 13.84 20.34
N ARG A 157 13.06 13.73 19.54
CA ARG A 157 13.14 14.33 18.20
C ARG A 157 12.05 13.80 17.25
N GLN A 158 11.68 12.52 17.37
CA GLN A 158 10.64 11.92 16.55
C GLN A 158 9.26 12.40 17.00
N LEU A 159 9.02 12.50 18.32
CA LEU A 159 7.81 13.10 18.86
C LEU A 159 7.63 14.56 18.41
N GLU A 160 8.70 15.37 18.48
CA GLU A 160 8.70 16.75 17.99
C GLU A 160 8.40 16.82 16.49
N GLN A 161 8.93 15.90 15.68
CA GLN A 161 8.65 15.83 14.24
C GLN A 161 7.16 15.55 13.94
N TRP A 162 6.53 14.65 14.69
CA TRP A 162 5.10 14.37 14.53
C TRP A 162 4.24 15.50 15.06
N MET A 163 4.61 16.09 16.19
CA MET A 163 3.91 17.25 16.74
C MET A 163 3.95 18.42 15.75
N ALA A 164 5.09 18.69 15.12
CA ALA A 164 5.21 19.70 14.08
C ALA A 164 4.28 19.45 12.88
N ALA A 165 3.95 18.19 12.55
CA ALA A 165 2.96 17.87 11.53
C ALA A 165 1.53 18.17 12.00
N VAL A 166 1.20 17.87 13.25
CA VAL A 166 -0.08 18.25 13.87
C VAL A 166 -0.22 19.78 13.90
N ASP A 167 0.85 20.50 14.25
CA ASP A 167 0.84 21.97 14.32
C ASP A 167 0.62 22.61 12.96
N ARG A 168 1.24 22.09 11.88
CA ARG A 168 0.95 22.54 10.51
C ARG A 168 -0.54 22.42 10.18
N ALA A 169 -1.16 21.28 10.51
CA ALA A 169 -2.60 21.10 10.29
C ALA A 169 -3.48 22.05 11.12
N LYS A 170 -3.05 22.36 12.35
CA LYS A 170 -3.74 23.31 13.23
C LYS A 170 -3.64 24.75 12.72
N ALA A 171 -2.50 25.12 12.13
CA ALA A 171 -2.24 26.46 11.62
C ALA A 171 -2.98 26.79 10.31
N LEU A 172 -3.52 25.80 9.60
CA LEU A 172 -4.26 26.03 8.35
C LEU A 172 -5.47 26.93 8.56
N SER A 173 -5.75 27.78 7.59
CA SER A 173 -7.02 28.52 7.55
C SER A 173 -8.18 27.63 7.07
N GLU A 174 -9.43 28.04 7.32
CA GLU A 174 -10.62 27.21 7.04
C GLU A 174 -10.82 26.85 5.55
N ASN A 175 -10.30 27.68 4.63
CA ASN A 175 -10.28 27.44 3.19
C ASN A 175 -9.19 26.44 2.76
N GLU A 176 -8.11 26.29 3.52
CA GLU A 176 -7.02 25.33 3.23
C GLU A 176 -7.29 23.92 3.77
N LEU A 177 -8.29 23.80 4.63
CA LEU A 177 -8.69 22.51 5.20
C LEU A 177 -9.22 21.55 4.13
N PRO A 178 -8.89 20.25 4.21
CA PRO A 178 -9.44 19.25 3.31
C PRO A 178 -10.97 19.30 3.27
N GLN A 179 -11.51 19.23 2.06
CA GLN A 179 -12.93 19.00 1.88
C GLN A 179 -13.28 17.57 2.31
N PRO A 180 -14.45 17.35 2.95
CA PRO A 180 -15.03 16.02 3.06
C PRO A 180 -15.03 15.34 1.69
N GLY A 181 -14.73 14.04 1.65
CA GLY A 181 -14.83 13.31 0.38
C GLY A 181 -16.24 13.43 -0.18
N ALA A 182 -16.39 13.58 -1.49
CA ALA A 182 -17.70 13.45 -2.12
C ALA A 182 -18.25 12.05 -1.78
N SER A 183 -19.51 11.97 -1.35
CA SER A 183 -20.21 10.68 -1.30
C SER A 183 -20.11 10.05 -2.68
N PRO A 184 -19.80 8.74 -2.79
CA PRO A 184 -19.79 8.09 -4.09
C PRO A 184 -21.14 8.31 -4.76
N ALA A 185 -21.14 9.00 -5.89
CA ALA A 185 -22.32 9.16 -6.73
C ALA A 185 -22.58 7.82 -7.42
N GLY A 186 -23.28 6.93 -6.72
CA GLY A 186 -23.66 5.62 -7.22
C GLY A 186 -24.64 4.94 -6.27
N PRO A 187 -25.60 4.15 -6.80
CA PRO A 187 -26.48 3.36 -5.95
C PRO A 187 -25.66 2.37 -5.11
N PRO A 188 -26.12 2.00 -3.90
CA PRO A 188 -25.45 0.99 -3.08
C PRO A 188 -25.37 -0.37 -3.83
N PRO A 189 -24.36 -1.20 -3.52
CA PRO A 189 -24.22 -2.54 -4.07
C PRO A 189 -25.34 -3.48 -3.62
#